data_AF-A0A8S9ZU90-F1
#
_entry.id   AF-A0A8S9ZU90-F1
#
_cell.length_a   1.000
_cell.length_b   1.000
_cell.length_c   1.000
_cell.angle_alpha   90.00
_cell.angle_beta   90.00
_cell.angle_gamma   90.00
#
_symmetry.space_group_name_H-M   'P 1'
#
loop_
_entity.id
_entity.type
_entity.pdbx_description
1 polymer ?
#
loop_
_entity_poly.entity_id
_entity_poly.type
_entity_poly.pdbx_seq_one_letter_code
_entity_poly.pdbx_strand_id
1 'polypeptide(L)'
;MSNNNITSTTINSINETVLDIYLKFVKQCDDPKRRDLTLTSTAIITLIIYGIGIILQLAVIPANYRLSKHRSAFNLLYEINIFDTLWLFEYVWLSIEFLIGSRIIILFNLEAYVFRFINLCIDTFYELLALNRSIAILFPIIYNKIFNIKTTKYLIYIVWIIALIYSIYTNWLPERRPFHCLSQLGYFEPTTMISKDLLATLPDTTFYDIIQAIDVILVFIPLIVYGVTFIKILFKKYTKKVEEPITTMYQSETEKQQFTNLESERVRLYLMCLLITWPYYISYSLYFSSRIFQINDKIVSIMAIFWQILGMIFHVQQPLCILLLSKDMRFEVKEDFKLFWKKIKNFIFNG
;
A
#
# COMPACT_ATOMS: atom_id res chain seq x y z
N MET A 1 46.35 27.85 22.76
CA MET A 1 45.38 28.17 21.70
C MET A 1 45.63 27.20 20.55
N SER A 2 44.84 26.14 20.48
CA SER A 2 44.94 25.09 19.46
C SER A 2 43.95 25.41 18.33
N ASN A 3 44.46 25.48 17.10
CA ASN A 3 43.71 25.88 15.91
C ASN A 3 42.71 24.78 15.49
N ASN A 4 41.41 25.09 15.60
CA ASN A 4 40.30 24.31 15.03
C ASN A 4 40.17 24.54 13.51
N ASN A 5 41.18 24.15 12.71
CA ASN A 5 41.14 24.27 11.24
C ASN A 5 40.85 22.95 10.50
N ILE A 6 40.42 21.89 11.20
CA ILE A 6 40.19 20.56 10.59
C ILE A 6 38.73 20.37 10.09
N THR A 7 37.82 21.30 10.33
CA THR A 7 36.39 21.10 10.05
C THR A 7 35.88 21.67 8.71
N SER A 8 36.63 22.50 7.97
CA SER A 8 36.12 23.13 6.74
C SER A 8 36.44 22.38 5.45
N THR A 9 37.59 21.69 5.39
CA THR A 9 38.02 20.95 4.18
C THR A 9 37.24 19.65 3.96
N THR A 10 36.85 18.95 5.02
CA THR A 10 36.10 17.68 4.93
C THR A 10 34.63 17.89 4.56
N ILE A 11 34.02 19.01 4.95
CA ILE A 11 32.63 19.34 4.61
C ILE A 11 32.50 19.74 3.14
N ASN A 12 33.50 20.45 2.60
CA ASN A 12 33.52 20.83 1.19
C ASN A 12 33.74 19.63 0.26
N SER A 13 34.60 18.67 0.62
CA SER A 13 34.81 17.47 -0.20
C SER A 13 33.63 16.50 -0.20
N ILE A 14 32.87 16.41 0.90
CA ILE A 14 31.62 15.63 0.98
C ILE A 14 30.53 16.28 0.10
N ASN A 15 30.37 17.60 0.16
CA ASN A 15 29.38 18.31 -0.66
C ASN A 15 29.68 18.21 -2.17
N GLU A 16 30.95 18.21 -2.58
CA GLU A 16 31.34 18.03 -3.99
C GLU A 16 31.06 16.61 -4.48
N THR A 17 31.35 15.57 -3.69
CA THR A 17 31.05 14.17 -4.06
C THR A 17 29.56 13.89 -4.16
N VAL A 18 28.76 14.48 -3.27
CA VAL A 18 27.30 14.39 -3.25
C VAL A 18 26.67 15.04 -4.49
N LEU A 19 27.13 16.23 -4.85
CA LEU A 19 26.65 16.94 -6.04
C LEU A 19 26.99 16.17 -7.32
N ASP A 20 28.18 15.60 -7.41
CA ASP A 20 28.62 14.80 -8.56
C ASP A 20 27.80 13.52 -8.74
N ILE A 21 27.47 12.84 -7.64
CA ILE A 21 26.56 11.69 -7.64
C ILE A 21 25.18 12.09 -8.18
N TYR A 22 24.63 13.19 -7.69
CA TYR A 22 23.34 13.69 -8.13
C TYR A 22 23.34 14.02 -9.62
N LEU A 23 24.36 14.75 -10.10
CA LEU A 23 24.51 15.11 -11.51
C LEU A 23 24.69 13.87 -12.41
N LYS A 24 25.38 12.84 -11.94
CA LYS A 24 25.50 11.56 -12.63
C LYS A 24 24.15 10.86 -12.79
N PHE A 25 23.31 10.87 -11.74
CA PHE A 25 21.95 10.34 -11.80
C PHE A 25 21.09 11.10 -12.82
N VAL A 26 21.02 12.42 -12.70
CA VAL A 26 20.28 13.28 -13.64
C VAL A 26 20.67 12.97 -15.08
N LYS A 27 21.97 12.85 -15.36
CA LYS A 27 22.49 12.53 -16.69
C LYS A 27 22.08 11.13 -17.21
N GLN A 28 21.97 10.12 -16.35
CA GLN A 28 21.52 8.78 -16.75
C GLN A 28 20.01 8.72 -17.03
N CYS A 29 19.25 9.58 -16.37
CA CYS A 29 17.80 9.64 -16.52
C CYS A 29 17.44 10.46 -17.77
N ASP A 30 18.13 11.58 -17.96
CA ASP A 30 18.00 12.45 -19.12
C ASP A 30 18.54 11.86 -20.43
N ASP A 31 18.90 10.57 -20.50
CA ASP A 31 19.32 9.96 -21.77
C ASP A 31 18.12 9.86 -22.73
N PRO A 32 18.04 10.70 -23.79
CA PRO A 32 16.91 10.68 -24.71
C PRO A 32 16.78 9.35 -25.46
N LYS A 33 17.85 8.55 -25.53
CA LYS A 33 17.84 7.21 -26.12
C LYS A 33 17.11 6.18 -25.28
N ARG A 34 16.83 6.48 -24.00
CA ARG A 34 16.04 5.61 -23.11
C ARG A 34 14.54 5.75 -23.26
N ARG A 35 14.02 6.74 -24.00
CA ARG A 35 12.59 6.74 -24.40
C ARG A 35 12.36 5.70 -25.49
N ASP A 36 12.49 4.44 -25.12
CA ASP A 36 12.18 3.31 -25.97
C ASP A 36 10.66 3.12 -26.05
N LEU A 37 10.22 2.50 -27.14
CA LEU A 37 8.84 2.11 -27.39
C LEU A 37 8.25 1.34 -26.20
N THR A 38 9.06 0.51 -25.54
CA THR A 38 8.70 -0.27 -24.36
C THR A 38 8.25 0.63 -23.20
N LEU A 39 9.05 1.63 -22.81
CA LEU A 39 8.73 2.51 -21.67
C LEU A 39 7.53 3.41 -21.96
N THR A 40 7.42 3.90 -23.19
CA THR A 40 6.25 4.68 -23.65
C THR A 40 4.97 3.86 -23.60
N SER A 41 5.02 2.62 -24.08
CA SER A 41 3.87 1.72 -24.06
C SER A 41 3.44 1.42 -22.62
N THR A 42 4.39 1.16 -21.72
CA THR A 42 4.06 0.89 -20.33
C THR A 42 3.47 2.12 -19.64
N ALA A 43 4.01 3.32 -19.85
CA ALA A 43 3.43 4.55 -19.29
C ALA A 43 1.97 4.77 -19.75
N ILE A 44 1.64 4.49 -21.00
CA ILE A 44 0.25 4.55 -21.51
C ILE A 44 -0.63 3.50 -20.82
N ILE A 45 -0.17 2.26 -20.72
CA ILE A 45 -0.93 1.19 -20.07
C ILE A 45 -1.18 1.54 -18.60
N THR A 46 -0.16 2.00 -17.90
CA THR A 46 -0.22 2.42 -16.50
C THR A 46 -1.19 3.59 -16.31
N LEU A 47 -1.14 4.60 -17.17
CA LEU A 47 -2.08 5.73 -17.18
C LEU A 47 -3.54 5.25 -17.27
N ILE A 48 -3.83 4.31 -18.18
CA ILE A 48 -5.17 3.76 -18.37
C ILE A 48 -5.60 2.96 -17.13
N ILE A 49 -4.75 2.04 -16.66
CA ILE A 49 -5.07 1.15 -15.55
C ILE A 49 -5.31 1.94 -14.25
N TYR A 50 -4.43 2.89 -13.93
CA TYR A 50 -4.59 3.72 -12.74
C TYR A 50 -5.73 4.74 -12.88
N GLY A 51 -5.97 5.27 -14.08
CA GLY A 51 -7.15 6.09 -14.35
C GLY A 51 -8.46 5.34 -14.05
N ILE A 52 -8.56 4.08 -14.47
CA ILE A 52 -9.69 3.21 -14.11
C ILE A 52 -9.73 2.98 -12.59
N GLY A 53 -8.57 2.71 -11.98
CA GLY A 53 -8.45 2.56 -10.53
C GLY A 53 -9.03 3.74 -9.74
N ILE A 54 -8.69 4.97 -10.13
CA ILE A 54 -9.20 6.20 -9.49
C ILE A 54 -10.73 6.24 -9.55
N ILE A 55 -11.32 5.96 -10.72
CA ILE A 55 -12.78 5.95 -10.88
C ILE A 55 -13.42 4.91 -9.95
N LEU A 56 -12.84 3.70 -9.88
CA LEU A 56 -13.33 2.63 -9.01
C LEU A 56 -13.22 2.99 -7.52
N GLN A 57 -12.11 3.61 -7.11
CA GLN A 57 -11.90 4.08 -5.74
C GLN A 57 -12.91 5.18 -5.36
N LEU A 58 -13.07 6.19 -6.22
CA LEU A 58 -14.02 7.29 -6.00
C LEU A 58 -15.48 6.80 -5.92
N ALA A 59 -15.83 5.73 -6.65
CA ALA A 59 -17.17 5.16 -6.62
C ALA A 59 -17.51 4.51 -5.26
N VAL A 60 -16.53 3.99 -4.51
CA VAL A 60 -16.77 3.30 -3.23
C VAL A 60 -16.57 4.19 -2.00
N ILE A 61 -15.81 5.27 -2.11
CA ILE A 61 -15.48 6.18 -0.98
C ILE A 61 -16.72 6.70 -0.24
N PRO A 62 -17.81 7.18 -0.89
CA PRO A 62 -18.98 7.70 -0.17
C PRO A 62 -19.69 6.64 0.67
N ALA A 63 -19.88 5.45 0.12
CA ALA A 63 -20.46 4.31 0.84
C ALA A 63 -19.55 3.88 2.00
N ASN A 64 -18.24 3.82 1.76
CA ASN A 64 -17.27 3.47 2.79
C ASN A 64 -17.25 4.48 3.94
N TYR A 65 -17.35 5.78 3.64
CA TYR A 65 -17.46 6.84 4.64
C TYR A 65 -18.71 6.71 5.53
N ARG A 66 -19.85 6.26 4.98
CA ARG A 66 -21.04 6.01 5.81
C ARG A 66 -20.85 4.78 6.70
N LEU A 67 -20.28 3.71 6.16
CA LEU A 67 -20.03 2.47 6.91
C LEU A 67 -18.93 2.63 7.97
N SER A 68 -17.94 3.49 7.75
CA SER A 68 -16.85 3.77 8.70
C SER A 68 -17.34 4.37 10.01
N LYS A 69 -18.48 5.09 9.98
CA LYS A 69 -19.14 5.62 11.19
C LYS A 69 -19.64 4.53 12.13
N HIS A 70 -19.85 3.32 11.63
CA HIS A 70 -20.48 2.22 12.37
C HIS A 70 -19.53 1.04 12.60
N ARG A 71 -18.46 0.89 11.81
CA ARG A 71 -17.61 -0.29 11.85
C ARG A 71 -16.13 0.07 11.76
N SER A 72 -15.33 -0.40 12.71
CA SER A 72 -13.88 -0.13 12.78
C SER A 72 -13.13 -0.58 11.53
N ALA A 73 -13.46 -1.73 10.96
CA ALA A 73 -12.81 -2.21 9.75
C ALA A 73 -13.10 -1.32 8.52
N PHE A 74 -14.29 -0.72 8.44
CA PHE A 74 -14.60 0.23 7.36
C PHE A 74 -13.92 1.58 7.60
N ASN A 75 -13.61 1.93 8.85
CA ASN A 75 -12.78 3.10 9.15
C ASN A 75 -11.35 2.94 8.59
N LEU A 76 -10.73 1.76 8.76
CA LEU A 76 -9.44 1.46 8.14
C LEU A 76 -9.54 1.43 6.61
N LEU A 77 -10.55 0.75 6.06
CA LEU A 77 -10.76 0.71 4.60
C LEU A 77 -10.95 2.11 4.02
N TYR A 78 -11.70 2.99 4.69
CA TYR A 78 -11.93 4.34 4.22
C TYR A 78 -10.62 5.12 4.05
N GLU A 79 -9.74 5.06 5.05
CA GLU A 79 -8.40 5.65 4.95
C GLU A 79 -7.62 5.02 3.80
N ILE A 80 -7.59 3.68 3.71
CA ILE A 80 -6.92 2.97 2.61
C ILE A 80 -7.43 3.45 1.25
N ASN A 81 -8.76 3.56 1.04
CA ASN A 81 -9.31 4.01 -0.24
C ASN A 81 -8.93 5.47 -0.55
N ILE A 82 -8.85 6.36 0.44
CA ILE A 82 -8.36 7.73 0.24
C ILE A 82 -6.90 7.71 -0.18
N PHE A 83 -6.04 7.03 0.57
CA PHE A 83 -4.61 7.01 0.30
C PHE A 83 -4.29 6.29 -1.01
N ASP A 84 -4.97 5.17 -1.32
CA ASP A 84 -4.88 4.50 -2.62
C ASP A 84 -5.31 5.44 -3.76
N THR A 85 -6.34 6.27 -3.56
CA THR A 85 -6.75 7.25 -4.57
C THR A 85 -5.64 8.27 -4.81
N LEU A 86 -5.07 8.83 -3.75
CA LEU A 86 -3.96 9.79 -3.85
C LEU A 86 -2.74 9.17 -4.51
N TRP A 87 -2.39 7.94 -4.12
CA TRP A 87 -1.33 7.15 -4.72
C TRP A 87 -1.53 6.96 -6.22
N LEU A 88 -2.71 6.51 -6.64
CA LEU A 88 -3.04 6.33 -8.06
C LEU A 88 -2.95 7.65 -8.85
N PHE A 89 -3.36 8.76 -8.25
CA PHE A 89 -3.22 10.09 -8.86
C PHE A 89 -1.74 10.45 -9.09
N GLU A 90 -0.85 10.18 -8.14
CA GLU A 90 0.59 10.42 -8.30
C GLU A 90 1.16 9.61 -9.46
N TYR A 91 0.76 8.35 -9.64
CA TYR A 91 1.23 7.56 -10.78
C TYR A 91 0.64 7.99 -12.13
N VAL A 92 -0.63 8.41 -12.15
CA VAL A 92 -1.24 9.01 -13.34
C VAL A 92 -0.45 10.26 -13.72
N TRP A 93 -0.11 11.09 -12.73
CA TRP A 93 0.71 12.28 -12.92
C TRP A 93 2.10 11.95 -13.48
N LEU A 94 2.83 11.02 -12.86
CA LEU A 94 4.14 10.55 -13.33
C LEU A 94 4.09 10.02 -14.77
N SER A 95 3.01 9.32 -15.13
CA SER A 95 2.80 8.81 -16.49
C SER A 95 2.61 9.96 -17.48
N ILE A 96 1.85 10.99 -17.11
CA ILE A 96 1.65 12.20 -17.93
C ILE A 96 2.96 12.96 -18.11
N GLU A 97 3.71 13.19 -17.03
CA GLU A 97 5.01 13.85 -17.09
C GLU A 97 5.99 13.12 -18.02
N PHE A 98 6.04 11.78 -17.90
CA PHE A 98 6.85 10.94 -18.78
C PHE A 98 6.46 11.11 -20.25
N LEU A 99 5.16 11.07 -20.56
CA LEU A 99 4.63 11.13 -21.93
C LEU A 99 4.79 12.51 -22.57
N ILE A 100 4.53 13.59 -21.83
CA ILE A 100 4.75 14.96 -22.31
C ILE A 100 6.25 15.23 -22.43
N GLY A 101 7.07 14.51 -21.65
CA GLY A 101 8.48 14.81 -21.51
C GLY A 101 8.72 16.15 -20.82
N SER A 102 7.72 16.67 -20.11
CA SER A 102 7.81 17.89 -19.33
C SER A 102 8.63 17.63 -18.08
N ARG A 103 9.71 18.38 -17.92
CA ARG A 103 10.42 18.51 -16.66
C ARG A 103 9.61 19.46 -15.80
N ILE A 104 8.74 18.96 -14.92
CA ILE A 104 8.25 19.83 -13.87
C ILE A 104 9.38 19.94 -12.86
N ILE A 105 10.13 21.04 -12.96
CA ILE A 105 11.17 21.40 -12.00
C ILE A 105 10.44 21.86 -10.74
N ILE A 106 9.80 20.94 -10.02
CA ILE A 106 9.31 21.22 -8.68
C ILE A 106 10.54 21.32 -7.79
N LEU A 107 10.96 22.57 -7.54
CA LEU A 107 11.97 22.85 -6.53
C LEU A 107 11.53 22.15 -5.23
N PHE A 108 12.45 21.40 -4.63
CA PHE A 108 12.29 20.67 -3.36
C PHE A 108 11.56 19.33 -3.39
N ASN A 109 11.15 18.79 -4.55
CA ASN A 109 10.73 17.39 -4.69
C ASN A 109 9.64 16.99 -3.65
N LEU A 110 8.69 17.89 -3.38
CA LEU A 110 7.61 17.72 -2.40
C LEU A 110 6.83 16.40 -2.64
N GLU A 111 6.72 16.00 -3.90
CA GLU A 111 6.11 14.75 -4.34
C GLU A 111 6.74 13.54 -3.67
N ALA A 112 8.07 13.50 -3.48
CA ALA A 112 8.73 12.38 -2.81
C ALA A 112 8.38 12.29 -1.30
N TYR A 113 8.04 13.42 -0.66
CA TYR A 113 7.54 13.41 0.71
C TYR A 113 6.12 12.87 0.77
N VAL A 114 5.25 13.38 -0.11
CA VAL A 114 3.84 12.97 -0.17
C VAL A 114 3.75 11.48 -0.51
N PHE A 115 4.48 11.03 -1.53
CA PHE A 115 4.52 9.64 -1.96
C PHE A 115 4.92 8.68 -0.83
N ARG A 116 6.06 8.93 -0.15
CA ARG A 116 6.51 8.04 0.94
C ARG A 116 5.58 8.05 2.14
N PHE A 117 4.97 9.19 2.42
CA PHE A 117 3.95 9.30 3.47
C PHE A 117 2.71 8.45 3.11
N ILE A 118 2.22 8.57 1.88
CA ILE A 118 1.08 7.82 1.36
C ILE A 118 1.37 6.32 1.40
N ASN A 119 2.51 5.87 0.84
CA ASN A 119 2.91 4.46 0.82
C ASN A 119 2.90 3.85 2.23
N LEU A 120 3.60 4.48 3.17
CA LEU A 120 3.70 3.95 4.54
C LEU A 120 2.33 3.94 5.24
N CYS A 121 1.48 4.94 5.00
CA CYS A 121 0.10 4.92 5.48
C CYS A 121 -0.67 3.71 4.92
N ILE A 122 -0.62 3.50 3.60
CA ILE A 122 -1.32 2.38 2.94
C ILE A 122 -0.87 1.04 3.51
N ASP A 123 0.45 0.78 3.52
CA ASP A 123 1.00 -0.48 4.01
C ASP A 123 0.59 -0.73 5.47
N THR A 124 0.78 0.25 6.35
CA THR A 124 0.44 0.11 7.77
C THR A 124 -1.07 -0.07 7.99
N PHE A 125 -1.92 0.57 7.18
CA PHE A 125 -3.37 0.36 7.28
C PHE A 125 -3.79 -1.03 6.81
N TYR A 126 -3.16 -1.58 5.77
CA TYR A 126 -3.39 -2.97 5.38
C TYR A 126 -2.97 -3.95 6.48
N GLU A 127 -1.86 -3.69 7.17
CA GLU A 127 -1.43 -4.48 8.33
C GLU A 127 -2.44 -4.41 9.49
N LEU A 128 -2.90 -3.19 9.82
CA LEU A 128 -3.93 -3.00 10.85
C LEU A 128 -5.26 -3.65 10.46
N LEU A 129 -5.62 -3.65 9.17
CA LEU A 129 -6.80 -4.34 8.67
C LEU A 129 -6.64 -5.86 8.78
N ALA A 130 -5.48 -6.40 8.43
CA ALA A 130 -5.17 -7.82 8.59
C ALA A 130 -5.28 -8.24 10.06
N LEU A 131 -4.71 -7.44 10.97
CA LEU A 131 -4.81 -7.65 12.41
C LEU A 131 -6.26 -7.55 12.91
N ASN A 132 -7.02 -6.56 12.43
CA ASN A 132 -8.44 -6.39 12.75
C ASN A 132 -9.24 -7.65 12.41
N ARG A 133 -9.10 -8.17 11.18
CA ARG A 133 -9.81 -9.37 10.72
C ARG A 133 -9.37 -10.62 11.48
N SER A 134 -8.07 -10.74 11.73
CA SER A 134 -7.50 -11.90 12.42
C SER A 134 -7.93 -11.94 13.87
N ILE A 135 -7.86 -10.83 14.60
CA ILE A 135 -8.35 -10.76 15.99
C ILE A 135 -9.87 -11.01 16.07
N ALA A 136 -10.65 -10.57 15.07
CA ALA A 136 -12.09 -10.86 15.02
C ALA A 136 -12.43 -12.37 14.95
N ILE A 137 -11.51 -13.19 14.45
CA ILE A 137 -11.64 -14.65 14.29
C ILE A 137 -10.91 -15.39 15.42
N LEU A 138 -9.70 -14.96 15.77
CA LEU A 138 -8.87 -15.56 16.81
C LEU A 138 -9.45 -15.30 18.21
N PHE A 139 -9.87 -14.07 18.50
CA PHE A 139 -10.25 -13.61 19.84
C PHE A 139 -11.52 -12.74 19.82
N PRO A 140 -12.69 -13.29 19.45
CA PRO A 140 -13.92 -12.52 19.24
C PRO A 140 -14.40 -11.75 20.49
N ILE A 141 -14.11 -12.26 21.70
CA ILE A 141 -14.47 -11.61 22.97
C ILE A 141 -13.68 -10.31 23.18
N ILE A 142 -12.40 -10.31 22.80
CA ILE A 142 -11.48 -9.19 23.01
C ILE A 142 -11.53 -8.22 21.83
N TYR A 143 -11.93 -8.68 20.64
CA TYR A 143 -12.03 -7.89 19.41
C TYR A 143 -12.73 -6.55 19.61
N ASN A 144 -13.92 -6.53 20.22
CA ASN A 144 -14.69 -5.30 20.43
C ASN A 144 -14.00 -4.32 21.40
N LYS A 145 -13.09 -4.78 22.26
CA LYS A 145 -12.30 -3.93 23.15
C LYS A 145 -11.12 -3.29 22.40
N ILE A 146 -10.40 -4.08 21.60
CA ILE A 146 -9.22 -3.64 20.84
C ILE A 146 -9.63 -2.78 19.64
N PHE A 147 -10.59 -3.23 18.85
CA PHE A 147 -11.00 -2.61 17.58
C PHE A 147 -12.42 -2.03 17.63
N ASN A 148 -12.67 -1.15 18.60
CA ASN A 148 -13.82 -0.26 18.53
C ASN A 148 -13.51 0.99 17.69
N ILE A 149 -14.55 1.74 17.29
CA ILE A 149 -14.42 2.92 16.42
C ILE A 149 -13.45 3.96 17.00
N LYS A 150 -13.51 4.24 18.32
CA LYS A 150 -12.65 5.25 18.96
C LYS A 150 -11.18 4.80 18.95
N THR A 151 -10.91 3.57 19.39
CA THR A 151 -9.53 3.02 19.39
C THR A 151 -8.96 2.97 17.98
N THR A 152 -9.74 2.55 16.98
CA THR A 152 -9.29 2.53 15.59
C THR A 152 -8.96 3.93 15.06
N LYS A 153 -9.72 4.97 15.43
CA LYS A 153 -9.36 6.36 15.08
C LYS A 153 -8.02 6.80 15.71
N TYR A 154 -7.77 6.45 16.97
CA TYR A 154 -6.48 6.75 17.60
C TYR A 154 -5.33 6.04 16.90
N LEU A 155 -5.50 4.76 16.53
CA LEU A 155 -4.50 4.02 15.75
C LEU A 155 -4.24 4.70 14.40
N ILE A 156 -5.27 5.19 13.71
CA ILE A 156 -5.11 5.92 12.45
C ILE A 156 -4.22 7.16 12.62
N TYR A 157 -4.48 7.97 13.65
CA TYR A 157 -3.64 9.15 13.91
C TYR A 157 -2.20 8.80 14.28
N ILE A 158 -1.98 7.71 15.01
CA ILE A 158 -0.63 7.22 15.30
C ILE A 158 0.09 6.84 14.00
N VAL A 159 -0.58 6.13 13.08
CA VAL A 159 -0.02 5.80 11.76
C VAL A 159 0.35 7.06 11.00
N TRP A 160 -0.52 8.07 10.96
CA TRP A 160 -0.21 9.34 10.27
C TRP A 160 1.02 10.03 10.87
N ILE A 161 1.15 10.08 12.19
CA ILE A 161 2.31 10.69 12.85
C ILE A 161 3.59 9.93 12.51
N ILE A 162 3.56 8.60 12.58
CA ILE A 162 4.71 7.75 12.24
C ILE A 162 5.09 7.93 10.77
N ALA A 163 4.10 7.91 9.87
CA ALA A 163 4.32 8.07 8.44
C ALA A 163 4.90 9.45 8.09
N LEU A 164 4.46 10.50 8.78
CA LEU A 164 4.99 11.85 8.62
C LEU A 164 6.45 11.93 9.05
N ILE A 165 6.78 11.39 10.23
CA ILE A 165 8.15 11.34 10.75
C ILE A 165 9.05 10.56 9.78
N TYR A 166 8.59 9.40 9.30
CA TYR A 166 9.31 8.58 8.31
C TYR A 166 9.54 9.34 7.00
N SER A 167 8.51 10.00 6.47
CA SER A 167 8.62 10.75 5.22
C SER A 167 9.61 11.92 5.35
N ILE A 168 9.54 12.68 6.44
CA ILE A 168 10.47 13.77 6.72
C ILE A 168 11.90 13.24 6.80
N TYR A 169 12.11 12.20 7.61
CA TYR A 169 13.43 11.62 7.84
C TYR A 169 14.04 11.07 6.54
N THR A 170 13.28 10.27 5.81
CA THR A 170 13.82 9.57 4.64
C THR A 170 14.14 10.52 3.49
N ASN A 171 13.48 11.68 3.40
CA ASN A 171 13.71 12.69 2.35
C ASN A 171 14.59 13.87 2.79
N TRP A 172 14.99 13.93 4.07
CA TRP A 172 15.81 15.02 4.62
C TRP A 172 17.15 15.19 3.87
N LEU A 173 17.74 14.11 3.37
CA LEU A 173 19.01 14.14 2.63
C LEU A 173 18.80 14.34 1.11
N PRO A 174 19.42 15.38 0.50
CA PRO A 174 19.21 15.74 -0.91
C PRO A 174 19.71 14.72 -1.94
N GLU A 175 20.61 13.82 -1.57
CA GLU A 175 21.11 12.72 -2.42
C GLU A 175 20.05 11.68 -2.79
N ARG A 176 18.92 11.70 -2.08
CA ARG A 176 17.85 10.70 -2.19
C ARG A 176 16.74 11.12 -3.18
N ARG A 177 17.00 12.12 -4.04
CA ARG A 177 15.96 13.00 -4.61
C ARG A 177 15.74 13.07 -6.13
N PRO A 178 16.21 12.20 -7.03
CA PRO A 178 15.66 12.26 -8.37
C PRO A 178 14.44 11.33 -8.45
N PHE A 179 13.29 11.77 -7.92
CA PHE A 179 12.02 11.06 -8.06
C PHE A 179 11.63 10.91 -9.55
N HIS A 180 11.96 11.94 -10.35
CA HIS A 180 11.86 11.97 -11.80
C HIS A 180 12.72 10.91 -12.53
N CYS A 181 13.78 10.38 -11.89
CA CYS A 181 14.63 9.34 -12.48
C CYS A 181 13.97 7.95 -12.45
N LEU A 182 13.05 7.71 -11.53
CA LEU A 182 12.55 6.36 -11.25
C LEU A 182 11.69 5.83 -12.41
N SER A 183 10.85 6.69 -12.98
CA SER A 183 10.08 6.39 -14.20
C SER A 183 10.96 6.12 -15.43
N GLN A 184 12.11 6.80 -15.54
CA GLN A 184 13.05 6.64 -16.66
C GLN A 184 13.99 5.44 -16.50
N LEU A 185 14.11 4.89 -15.29
CA LEU A 185 14.92 3.70 -14.99
C LEU A 185 14.12 2.38 -15.14
N GLY A 186 12.86 2.44 -15.56
CA GLY A 186 12.01 1.27 -15.71
C GLY A 186 11.51 0.69 -14.38
N TYR A 187 11.63 1.46 -13.30
CA TYR A 187 11.01 1.15 -12.02
C TYR A 187 9.77 2.02 -11.87
N PHE A 188 8.58 1.42 -11.94
CA PHE A 188 7.33 2.17 -11.79
C PHE A 188 7.19 2.72 -10.38
N GLU A 189 7.60 1.95 -9.38
CA GLU A 189 7.65 2.42 -8.01
C GLU A 189 9.03 3.04 -7.69
N PRO A 190 9.06 4.26 -7.15
CA PRO A 190 10.23 4.84 -6.51
C PRO A 190 10.84 3.83 -5.54
N THR A 191 11.88 3.12 -5.94
CA THR A 191 12.60 2.30 -4.98
C THR A 191 13.13 3.27 -3.93
N THR A 192 12.61 3.18 -2.71
CA THR A 192 13.17 3.86 -1.53
C THR A 192 14.65 3.47 -1.34
N MET A 193 15.07 2.41 -2.03
CA MET A 193 16.42 1.84 -2.10
C MET A 193 17.37 2.53 -3.06
N ILE A 194 18.40 3.11 -2.44
CA ILE A 194 19.64 3.57 -3.03
C ILE A 194 20.49 2.33 -3.40
N SER A 195 21.13 2.32 -4.58
CA SER A 195 21.99 1.19 -5.00
C SER A 195 23.12 0.94 -3.98
N LYS A 196 23.54 -0.31 -3.76
CA LYS A 196 24.57 -0.66 -2.77
C LYS A 196 25.88 0.12 -2.93
N ASP A 197 26.32 0.35 -4.17
CA ASP A 197 27.53 1.12 -4.48
C ASP A 197 27.44 2.58 -4.01
N LEU A 198 26.22 3.10 -3.94
CA LEU A 198 25.91 4.46 -3.48
C LEU A 198 25.55 4.49 -2.00
N LEU A 199 24.93 3.43 -1.49
CA LEU A 199 24.72 3.23 -0.07
C LEU A 199 26.06 3.26 0.65
N ALA A 200 27.07 2.53 0.14
CA ALA A 200 28.43 2.52 0.69
C ALA A 200 29.10 3.90 0.78
N THR A 201 28.62 4.88 0.02
CA THR A 201 29.11 6.27 0.06
C THR A 201 28.34 7.18 1.04
N LEU A 202 27.21 6.72 1.57
CA LEU A 202 26.42 7.45 2.56
C LEU A 202 26.98 7.22 3.97
N PRO A 203 27.07 8.26 4.80
CA PRO A 203 27.57 8.14 6.17
C PRO A 203 26.69 7.28 7.10
N ASP A 204 25.48 6.89 6.68
CA ASP A 204 24.46 6.20 7.49
C ASP A 204 23.96 4.87 6.87
N THR A 205 24.87 4.04 6.34
CA THR A 205 24.52 2.72 5.77
C THR A 205 23.81 1.81 6.77
N THR A 206 24.32 1.74 8.00
CA THR A 206 23.78 0.89 9.07
C THR A 206 22.33 1.23 9.40
N PHE A 207 21.97 2.51 9.41
CA PHE A 207 20.60 2.92 9.71
C PHE A 207 19.63 2.52 8.59
N TYR A 208 20.08 2.64 7.34
CA TYR A 208 19.28 2.25 6.20
C TYR A 208 19.01 0.74 6.18
N ASP A 209 20.04 -0.07 6.49
CA ASP A 209 19.89 -1.51 6.65
C ASP A 209 18.92 -1.87 7.79
N ILE A 210 18.92 -1.10 8.89
CA ILE A 210 17.96 -1.27 10.00
C ILE A 210 16.53 -0.97 9.55
N ILE A 211 16.28 0.14 8.85
CA ILE A 211 14.93 0.45 8.33
C ILE A 211 14.48 -0.64 7.37
N GLN A 212 15.33 -1.07 6.45
CA GLN A 212 14.98 -2.15 5.53
C GLN A 212 14.67 -3.45 6.27
N ALA A 213 15.45 -3.79 7.29
CA ALA A 213 15.18 -4.96 8.11
C ALA A 213 13.84 -4.84 8.85
N ILE A 214 13.50 -3.66 9.37
CA ILE A 214 12.20 -3.38 9.97
C ILE A 214 11.09 -3.55 8.94
N ASP A 215 11.20 -2.94 7.75
CA ASP A 215 10.20 -3.07 6.67
C ASP A 215 9.98 -4.53 6.29
N VAL A 216 11.05 -5.33 6.20
CA VAL A 216 10.96 -6.78 5.95
C VAL A 216 10.22 -7.50 7.07
N ILE A 217 10.55 -7.20 8.33
CA ILE A 217 9.89 -7.80 9.50
C ILE A 217 8.40 -7.45 9.51
N LEU A 218 8.06 -6.19 9.24
CA LEU A 218 6.68 -5.69 9.22
C LEU A 218 5.83 -6.45 8.18
N VAL A 219 6.36 -6.67 6.98
CA VAL A 219 5.68 -7.46 5.93
C VAL A 219 5.40 -8.90 6.34
N PHE A 220 6.25 -9.51 7.19
CA PHE A 220 5.99 -10.85 7.71
C PHE A 220 4.89 -10.88 8.77
N ILE A 221 4.56 -9.77 9.43
CA ILE A 221 3.51 -9.73 10.47
C ILE A 221 2.15 -10.13 9.88
N PRO A 222 1.64 -9.50 8.79
CA PRO A 222 0.42 -9.96 8.14
C PRO A 222 0.48 -11.42 7.74
N LEU A 223 1.61 -11.88 7.17
CA LEU A 223 1.76 -13.27 6.72
C LEU A 223 1.61 -14.26 7.88
N ILE A 224 2.23 -13.99 9.03
CA ILE A 224 2.12 -14.82 10.23
C ILE A 224 0.70 -14.75 10.79
N VAL A 225 0.15 -13.54 10.93
CA VAL A 225 -1.18 -13.31 11.50
C VAL A 225 -2.27 -13.98 10.65
N TYR A 226 -2.15 -13.89 9.32
CA TYR A 226 -2.98 -14.64 8.39
C TYR A 226 -2.71 -16.15 8.49
N GLY A 227 -1.47 -16.61 8.46
CA GLY A 227 -1.14 -18.04 8.56
C GLY A 227 -1.79 -18.72 9.77
N VAL A 228 -1.62 -18.12 10.96
CA VAL A 228 -2.20 -18.61 12.22
C VAL A 228 -3.73 -18.62 12.17
N THR A 229 -4.34 -17.55 11.67
CA THR A 229 -5.81 -17.46 11.58
C THR A 229 -6.38 -18.48 10.59
N PHE A 230 -5.72 -18.69 9.46
CA PHE A 230 -6.12 -19.69 8.47
C PHE A 230 -6.02 -21.12 9.03
N ILE A 231 -4.93 -21.46 9.72
CA ILE A 231 -4.78 -22.75 10.40
C ILE A 231 -5.92 -22.97 11.39
N LYS A 232 -6.28 -21.96 12.20
CA LYS A 232 -7.41 -22.05 13.13
C LYS A 232 -8.73 -22.32 12.41
N ILE A 233 -9.00 -21.64 11.28
CA ILE A 233 -10.21 -21.85 10.48
C ILE A 233 -10.26 -23.29 9.95
N LEU A 234 -9.15 -23.80 9.41
CA LEU A 234 -9.05 -25.17 8.91
C LEU A 234 -9.28 -26.19 10.03
N PHE A 235 -8.63 -26.01 11.18
CA PHE A 235 -8.80 -26.89 12.34
C PHE A 235 -10.25 -26.92 12.81
N LYS A 236 -10.91 -25.76 12.94
CA LYS A 236 -12.33 -25.68 13.34
C LYS A 236 -13.26 -26.35 12.32
N LYS A 237 -12.98 -26.23 11.03
CA LYS A 237 -13.75 -26.91 9.98
C LYS A 237 -13.57 -28.42 10.04
N TYR A 238 -12.35 -28.88 10.33
CA TYR A 238 -12.04 -30.29 10.50
C TYR A 238 -12.76 -30.88 11.72
N THR A 239 -12.66 -30.24 12.90
CA THR A 239 -13.31 -30.75 14.12
C THR A 239 -14.84 -30.77 14.00
N LYS A 240 -15.46 -29.73 13.42
CA LYS A 240 -16.91 -29.72 13.17
C LYS A 240 -17.38 -30.87 12.28
N LYS A 241 -16.62 -31.20 11.23
CA LYS A 241 -16.95 -32.32 10.33
C LYS A 241 -16.90 -33.68 11.05
N VAL A 242 -16.10 -33.79 12.11
CA VAL A 242 -16.00 -35.00 12.95
C VAL A 242 -17.13 -35.07 13.98
N GLU A 243 -17.64 -33.92 14.46
CA GLU A 243 -18.70 -33.83 15.47
C GLU A 243 -20.14 -33.87 14.91
N GLU A 244 -20.33 -33.71 13.59
CA GLU A 244 -21.66 -33.75 12.92
C GLU A 244 -22.19 -35.18 12.61
N PRO A 245 -22.35 -36.07 13.62
CA PRO A 245 -23.47 -37.03 13.54
C PRO A 245 -24.50 -36.98 14.68
N ILE A 246 -24.36 -36.20 15.76
CA ILE A 246 -25.13 -36.52 17.00
C ILE A 246 -25.92 -35.36 17.64
N THR A 247 -25.68 -34.09 17.33
CA THR A 247 -26.22 -32.99 18.17
C THR A 247 -26.89 -31.84 17.40
N THR A 248 -28.11 -32.09 16.91
CA THR A 248 -29.04 -31.01 16.52
C THR A 248 -30.41 -31.23 17.14
N MET A 249 -30.59 -30.90 18.43
CA MET A 249 -31.95 -30.83 19.01
C MET A 249 -32.23 -29.69 20.01
N TYR A 250 -31.26 -28.89 20.47
CA TYR A 250 -31.52 -27.96 21.60
C TYR A 250 -30.88 -26.57 21.49
N GLN A 251 -30.89 -25.93 20.32
CA GLN A 251 -30.63 -24.48 20.24
C GLN A 251 -31.70 -23.80 19.41
N SER A 252 -32.26 -22.72 19.95
CA SER A 252 -33.12 -21.75 19.25
C SER A 252 -32.57 -21.46 17.86
N GLU A 253 -33.31 -21.85 16.82
CA GLU A 253 -32.86 -21.84 15.43
C GLU A 253 -32.45 -20.42 14.97
N THR A 254 -33.10 -19.39 15.50
CA THR A 254 -32.92 -17.98 15.13
C THR A 254 -31.57 -17.40 15.59
N GLU A 255 -31.17 -17.62 16.84
CA GLU A 255 -29.88 -17.14 17.35
C GLU A 255 -28.70 -17.93 16.73
N LYS A 256 -28.90 -19.23 16.51
CA LYS A 256 -27.92 -20.09 15.84
C LYS A 256 -27.72 -19.68 14.37
N GLN A 257 -28.78 -19.29 13.67
CA GLN A 257 -28.70 -18.75 12.30
C GLN A 257 -27.98 -17.40 12.24
N GLN A 258 -28.26 -16.48 13.17
CA GLN A 258 -27.62 -15.16 13.15
C GLN A 258 -26.11 -15.25 13.42
N PHE A 259 -25.70 -16.10 14.37
CA PHE A 259 -24.28 -16.28 14.70
C PHE A 259 -23.49 -17.01 13.59
N THR A 260 -24.08 -18.04 12.98
CA THR A 260 -23.45 -18.77 11.85
C THR A 260 -23.26 -17.88 10.62
N ASN A 261 -24.20 -16.96 10.36
CA ASN A 261 -24.11 -15.99 9.26
C ASN A 261 -22.96 -14.98 9.48
N LEU A 262 -22.82 -14.46 10.70
CA LEU A 262 -21.73 -13.54 11.08
C LEU A 262 -20.34 -14.19 11.01
N GLU A 263 -20.21 -15.44 11.47
CA GLU A 263 -18.93 -16.15 11.42
C GLU A 263 -18.51 -16.45 9.96
N SER A 264 -19.45 -16.93 9.14
CA SER A 264 -19.24 -17.18 7.71
C SER A 264 -18.80 -15.91 6.98
N GLU A 265 -19.44 -14.77 7.29
CA GLU A 265 -19.08 -13.49 6.69
C GLU A 265 -17.68 -13.02 7.10
N ARG A 266 -17.27 -13.20 8.37
CA ARG A 266 -15.91 -12.89 8.83
C ARG A 266 -14.87 -13.74 8.11
N VAL A 267 -15.09 -15.05 7.98
CA VAL A 267 -14.18 -15.96 7.25
C VAL A 267 -14.10 -15.60 5.78
N ARG A 268 -15.23 -15.27 5.13
CA ARG A 268 -15.25 -14.83 3.72
C ARG A 268 -14.43 -13.58 3.51
N LEU A 269 -14.64 -12.53 4.32
CA LEU A 269 -13.89 -11.27 4.23
C LEU A 269 -12.41 -11.46 4.54
N TYR A 270 -12.09 -12.37 5.46
CA TYR A 270 -10.71 -12.71 5.80
C TYR A 270 -9.99 -13.43 4.64
N LEU A 271 -10.59 -14.47 4.06
CA LEU A 271 -10.01 -15.21 2.94
C LEU A 271 -9.82 -14.32 1.70
N MET A 272 -10.73 -13.36 1.51
CA MET A 272 -10.57 -12.32 0.50
C MET A 272 -9.31 -11.50 0.73
N CYS A 273 -9.15 -10.92 1.92
CA CYS A 273 -7.98 -10.10 2.22
C CYS A 273 -6.71 -10.93 2.02
N LEU A 274 -6.70 -12.17 2.51
CA LEU A 274 -5.60 -13.11 2.31
C LEU A 274 -5.27 -13.32 0.82
N LEU A 275 -6.23 -13.71 -0.01
CA LEU A 275 -5.98 -14.00 -1.43
C LEU A 275 -5.48 -12.79 -2.21
N ILE A 276 -5.93 -11.59 -1.82
CA ILE A 276 -5.60 -10.34 -2.51
C ILE A 276 -4.24 -9.80 -2.02
N THR A 277 -3.98 -9.77 -0.71
CA THR A 277 -2.75 -9.20 -0.12
C THR A 277 -1.57 -10.15 -0.15
N TRP A 278 -1.79 -11.47 -0.15
CA TRP A 278 -0.70 -12.45 -0.01
C TRP A 278 0.27 -12.48 -1.19
N PRO A 279 -0.17 -12.46 -2.46
CA PRO A 279 0.75 -12.36 -3.59
C PRO A 279 1.64 -11.11 -3.50
N TYR A 280 1.07 -9.98 -3.08
CA TYR A 280 1.81 -8.73 -2.86
C TYR A 280 2.88 -8.89 -1.77
N TYR A 281 2.51 -9.37 -0.58
CA TYR A 281 3.47 -9.56 0.51
C TYR A 281 4.55 -10.60 0.19
N ILE A 282 4.21 -11.73 -0.46
CA ILE A 282 5.21 -12.72 -0.90
C ILE A 282 6.20 -12.09 -1.87
N SER A 283 5.69 -11.39 -2.90
CA SER A 283 6.56 -10.81 -3.92
C SER A 283 7.44 -9.70 -3.34
N TYR A 284 6.93 -8.91 -2.40
CA TYR A 284 7.70 -7.92 -1.64
C TYR A 284 8.79 -8.59 -0.79
N SER A 285 8.44 -9.60 0.02
CA SER A 285 9.41 -10.35 0.84
C SER A 285 10.50 -11.00 -0.02
N LEU A 286 10.14 -11.56 -1.17
CA LEU A 286 11.09 -12.18 -2.09
C LEU A 286 12.02 -11.15 -2.71
N TYR A 287 11.51 -10.00 -3.14
CA TYR A 287 12.31 -8.90 -3.66
C TYR A 287 13.35 -8.43 -2.63
N PHE A 288 12.93 -8.17 -1.39
CA PHE A 288 13.85 -7.76 -0.33
C PHE A 288 14.87 -8.85 0.01
N SER A 289 14.42 -10.09 0.17
CA SER A 289 15.29 -11.24 0.45
C SER A 289 16.33 -11.42 -0.66
N SER A 290 15.93 -11.28 -1.92
CA SER A 290 16.84 -11.43 -3.06
C SER A 290 18.00 -10.45 -3.04
N ARG A 291 17.79 -9.22 -2.56
CA ARG A 291 18.84 -8.21 -2.40
C ARG A 291 19.72 -8.45 -1.18
N ILE A 292 19.15 -8.92 -0.08
CA ILE A 292 19.92 -9.31 1.13
C ILE A 292 20.86 -10.47 0.78
N PHE A 293 20.36 -11.50 0.11
CA PHE A 293 21.12 -12.70 -0.27
C PHE A 293 21.97 -12.53 -1.53
N GLN A 294 22.07 -11.31 -2.09
CA GLN A 294 22.88 -11.02 -3.29
C GLN A 294 22.55 -11.92 -4.48
N ILE A 295 21.26 -12.21 -4.69
CA ILE A 295 20.80 -12.94 -5.87
C ILE A 295 21.09 -12.08 -7.12
N ASN A 296 21.42 -12.75 -8.23
CA ASN A 296 21.69 -12.14 -9.54
C ASN A 296 20.77 -10.94 -9.87
N ASP A 297 21.36 -9.79 -10.22
CA ASP A 297 20.66 -8.52 -10.50
C ASP A 297 19.54 -8.65 -11.55
N LYS A 298 19.68 -9.57 -12.52
CA LYS A 298 18.64 -9.84 -13.51
C LYS A 298 17.38 -10.44 -12.87
N ILE A 299 17.57 -11.37 -11.94
CA ILE A 299 16.47 -12.01 -11.20
C ILE A 299 15.80 -10.95 -10.31
N VAL A 300 16.57 -10.15 -9.59
CA VAL A 300 16.06 -9.04 -8.75
C VAL A 300 15.20 -8.09 -9.57
N SER A 301 15.64 -7.74 -10.79
CA SER A 301 14.91 -6.84 -11.69
C SER A 301 13.60 -7.45 -12.20
N ILE A 302 13.61 -8.73 -12.59
CA ILE A 302 12.39 -9.44 -12.99
C ILE A 302 11.39 -9.53 -11.82
N MET A 303 11.88 -9.83 -10.61
CA MET A 303 11.04 -9.89 -9.42
C MET A 303 10.45 -8.52 -9.06
N ALA A 304 11.22 -7.44 -9.24
CA ALA A 304 10.73 -6.08 -9.02
C ALA A 304 9.59 -5.72 -10.00
N ILE A 305 9.74 -6.04 -11.30
CA ILE A 305 8.69 -5.81 -12.30
C ILE A 305 7.44 -6.64 -11.98
N PHE A 306 7.62 -7.92 -11.65
CA PHE A 306 6.51 -8.79 -11.28
C PHE A 306 5.77 -8.27 -10.04
N TRP A 307 6.52 -7.84 -9.02
CA TRP A 307 5.96 -7.21 -7.82
C TRP A 307 5.18 -5.93 -8.15
N GLN A 308 5.72 -5.05 -8.98
CA GLN A 308 5.04 -3.82 -9.41
C GLN A 308 3.72 -4.11 -10.13
N ILE A 309 3.70 -5.10 -11.02
CA ILE A 309 2.47 -5.51 -11.71
C ILE A 309 1.45 -6.05 -10.72
N LEU A 310 1.88 -6.89 -9.76
CA LEU A 310 0.99 -7.41 -8.72
C LEU A 310 0.46 -6.30 -7.80
N GLY A 311 1.31 -5.35 -7.41
CA GLY A 311 0.91 -4.16 -6.64
C GLY A 311 -0.11 -3.31 -7.39
N MET A 312 0.14 -3.05 -8.68
CA MET A 312 -0.81 -2.34 -9.54
C MET A 312 -2.18 -3.04 -9.59
N ILE A 313 -2.19 -4.35 -9.86
CA ILE A 313 -3.42 -5.13 -9.88
C ILE A 313 -4.11 -5.07 -8.52
N PHE A 314 -3.34 -5.15 -7.43
CA PHE A 314 -3.81 -5.08 -6.06
C PHE A 314 -4.55 -3.78 -5.75
N HIS A 315 -3.94 -2.61 -5.95
CA HIS A 315 -4.57 -1.32 -5.64
C HIS A 315 -5.78 -1.02 -6.53
N VAL A 316 -5.77 -1.47 -7.79
CA VAL A 316 -6.89 -1.24 -8.72
C VAL A 316 -8.07 -2.19 -8.47
N GLN A 317 -7.81 -3.45 -8.12
CA GLN A 317 -8.88 -4.45 -7.90
C GLN A 317 -9.57 -4.28 -6.54
N GLN A 318 -8.91 -3.63 -5.57
CA GLN A 318 -9.37 -3.59 -4.18
C GLN A 318 -10.82 -3.06 -4.03
N PRO A 319 -11.26 -1.96 -4.67
CA PRO A 319 -12.66 -1.51 -4.63
C PRO A 319 -13.65 -2.55 -5.16
N LEU A 320 -13.29 -3.24 -6.25
CA LEU A 320 -14.12 -4.29 -6.85
C LEU A 320 -14.26 -5.47 -5.89
N CYS A 321 -13.19 -5.88 -5.23
CA CYS A 321 -13.22 -6.96 -4.26
C CYS A 321 -14.10 -6.58 -3.05
N ILE A 322 -13.98 -5.36 -2.53
CA ILE A 322 -14.82 -4.87 -1.42
C ILE A 322 -16.30 -4.88 -1.84
N LEU A 323 -16.62 -4.39 -3.04
CA LEU A 323 -17.97 -4.42 -3.61
C LEU A 323 -18.49 -5.85 -3.76
N LEU A 324 -17.75 -6.76 -4.41
CA LEU A 324 -18.21 -8.12 -4.67
C LEU A 324 -18.43 -8.92 -3.38
N LEU A 325 -17.75 -8.56 -2.29
CA LEU A 325 -17.67 -9.42 -1.10
C LEU A 325 -18.30 -8.82 0.16
N SER A 326 -18.57 -7.52 0.22
CA SER A 326 -19.36 -6.91 1.29
C SER A 326 -20.81 -6.67 0.85
N LYS A 327 -21.76 -7.32 1.52
CA LYS A 327 -23.20 -7.08 1.29
C LYS A 327 -23.59 -5.63 1.58
N ASP A 328 -23.08 -5.09 2.68
CA ASP A 328 -23.36 -3.71 3.10
C ASP A 328 -22.81 -2.71 2.08
N MET A 329 -21.58 -2.91 1.60
CA MET A 329 -21.01 -2.02 0.57
C MET A 329 -21.85 -2.02 -0.71
N ARG A 330 -22.29 -3.20 -1.18
CA ARG A 330 -23.16 -3.27 -2.38
C ARG A 330 -24.47 -2.54 -2.19
N PHE A 331 -25.07 -2.69 -1.01
CA PHE A 331 -26.33 -2.03 -0.72
C PHE A 331 -26.14 -0.50 -0.78
N GLU A 332 -25.15 0.01 -0.06
CA GLU A 332 -24.85 1.45 0.00
C GLU A 332 -24.51 2.03 -1.39
N VAL A 333 -23.62 1.37 -2.13
CA VAL A 333 -23.22 1.83 -3.47
C VAL A 333 -24.39 1.75 -4.46
N LYS A 334 -25.24 0.72 -4.37
CA LYS A 334 -26.45 0.64 -5.22
C LYS A 334 -27.42 1.79 -4.94
N GLU A 335 -27.60 2.18 -3.68
CA GLU A 335 -28.43 3.33 -3.32
C GLU A 335 -27.81 4.64 -3.83
N ASP A 336 -26.49 4.82 -3.73
CA ASP A 336 -25.80 5.98 -4.30
C ASP A 336 -26.00 6.06 -5.83
N PHE A 337 -25.85 4.94 -6.55
CA PHE A 337 -26.08 4.90 -7.99
C PHE A 337 -27.53 5.21 -8.37
N LYS A 338 -28.51 4.74 -7.61
CA LYS A 338 -29.93 5.08 -7.83
C LYS A 338 -30.18 6.58 -7.68
N LEU A 339 -29.62 7.20 -6.64
CA LEU A 339 -29.75 8.63 -6.38
C LEU A 339 -29.06 9.46 -7.47
N PHE A 340 -27.86 9.06 -7.88
CA PHE A 340 -27.13 9.67 -8.99
C PHE A 340 -27.92 9.61 -10.29
N TRP A 341 -28.43 8.43 -10.65
CA TRP A 341 -29.23 8.25 -11.86
C TRP A 341 -30.52 9.08 -11.84
N LYS A 342 -31.18 9.19 -10.67
CA LYS A 342 -32.34 10.06 -10.50
C LYS A 342 -31.99 11.54 -10.75
N LYS A 343 -30.83 12.02 -10.28
CA LYS A 343 -30.36 13.39 -10.54
C LYS A 343 -30.06 13.63 -12.02
N ILE A 344 -29.37 12.71 -12.68
CA ILE A 344 -29.11 12.78 -14.13
C ILE A 344 -30.41 12.84 -14.92
N LYS A 345 -31.36 11.95 -14.60
CA LYS A 345 -32.66 11.92 -15.27
C LYS A 345 -33.38 13.27 -15.12
N ASN A 346 -33.42 13.82 -13.91
CA ASN A 346 -34.04 15.12 -13.68
C ASN A 346 -33.33 16.26 -14.45
N PHE A 347 -32.01 16.21 -14.56
CA PHE A 347 -31.24 17.21 -15.31
C PHE A 347 -31.50 17.14 -16.82
N ILE A 348 -31.59 15.93 -17.39
CA ILE A 348 -31.79 15.74 -18.84
C ILE A 348 -33.23 16.00 -19.29
N PHE A 349 -34.23 15.65 -18.45
CA PHE A 349 -35.64 15.70 -18.87
C PHE A 349 -36.40 16.92 -18.34
N ASN A 350 -35.90 17.63 -17.33
CA ASN A 350 -36.57 18.80 -16.75
C ASN A 350 -35.74 20.09 -16.83
N GLY A 351 -34.54 20.05 -17.40
CA GLY A 351 -33.72 21.22 -17.74
C GLY A 351 -33.66 21.38 -19.24
#